data_AF-A0A835FDK4-F1
#
_entry.id   AF-A0A835FDK4-F1
#
_cell.length_a   1.000
_cell.length_b   1.000
_cell.length_c   1.000
_cell.angle_alpha   90.00
_cell.angle_beta   90.00
_cell.angle_gamma   90.00
#
_symmetry.space_group_name_H-M   'P 1'
#
loop_
_entity.id
_entity.type
_entity.pdbx_description
1 polymer ?
#
loop_
_entity_poly.entity_id
_entity_poly.type
_entity_poly.pdbx_seq_one_letter_code
_entity_poly.pdbx_strand_id
1 'polypeptide(L)'
;MAVLLDVLASYLQNMLTEMAKEELHKLLGVSGEIDKMCTKLGDLNNYLTDADRRNITDQSAQAWVRELKGTMYEATNILDLCHLRSMERQPGMDARCLNPLLFCMRNPRHAHDIGTQIKNLNKKLDGIKDRATTFNFINLGSYGDRNLTVASFNPSKRETSGELDGSGVVGEMIEVDTRNLVRLLTHETETSHGDNKILIFAIVGVGGIGKPL
;
A
#
# COMPACT_ATOMS: atom_id res chain seq x y z
N MET A 1 -2.84 -8.25 2.72
CA MET A 1 -3.52 -7.65 1.53
C MET A 1 -3.60 -6.14 1.61
N ALA A 2 -3.30 -5.55 2.77
CA ALA A 2 -3.29 -4.13 3.05
C ALA A 2 -2.34 -3.35 2.16
N VAL A 3 -1.14 -3.86 1.85
CA VAL A 3 -0.14 -3.10 1.03
C VAL A 3 -0.70 -2.65 -0.33
N LEU A 4 -1.44 -3.52 -1.02
CA LEU A 4 -2.04 -3.18 -2.31
C LEU A 4 -3.17 -2.15 -2.15
N LEU A 5 -3.95 -2.27 -1.08
CA LEU A 5 -5.05 -1.35 -0.79
C LEU A 5 -4.55 0.00 -0.28
N ASP A 6 -3.43 0.04 0.44
CA ASP A 6 -2.78 1.25 0.93
C ASP A 6 -2.14 2.02 -0.24
N VAL A 7 -1.54 1.31 -1.21
CA VAL A 7 -1.10 1.88 -2.49
C VAL A 7 -2.29 2.45 -3.27
N LEU A 8 -3.38 1.71 -3.39
CA LEU A 8 -4.59 2.17 -4.08
C LEU A 8 -5.24 3.36 -3.36
N ALA A 9 -5.33 3.33 -2.03
CA ALA A 9 -5.88 4.41 -1.21
C ALA A 9 -5.02 5.68 -1.32
N SER A 10 -3.69 5.55 -1.23
CA SER A 10 -2.75 6.65 -1.43
C SER A 10 -2.87 7.24 -2.84
N TYR A 11 -3.02 6.37 -3.85
CA TYR A 11 -3.20 6.81 -5.24
C TYR A 11 -4.51 7.57 -5.44
N LEU A 12 -5.63 7.06 -4.90
CA LEU A 12 -6.91 7.77 -4.93
C LEU A 12 -6.87 9.08 -4.13
N GLN A 13 -6.24 9.11 -2.96
CA GLN A 13 -6.09 10.34 -2.18
C GLN A 13 -5.28 11.38 -2.93
N ASN A 14 -4.19 10.98 -3.59
CA ASN A 14 -3.38 11.88 -4.39
C ASN A 14 -4.18 12.45 -5.58
N MET A 15 -4.97 11.61 -6.24
CA MET A 15 -5.90 12.04 -7.29
C MET A 15 -6.92 13.08 -6.77
N LEU A 16 -7.55 12.78 -5.63
CA LEU A 16 -8.55 13.66 -5.03
C LEU A 16 -7.93 15.01 -4.64
N THR A 17 -6.68 14.97 -4.18
CA THR A 17 -5.88 16.16 -3.86
C THR A 17 -5.58 16.99 -5.12
N GLU A 18 -5.22 16.36 -6.23
CA GLU A 18 -5.00 17.06 -7.50
C GLU A 18 -6.31 17.64 -8.07
N MET A 19 -7.43 16.92 -7.98
CA MET A 19 -8.75 17.46 -8.34
C MET A 19 -9.20 18.60 -7.42
N ALA A 20 -8.80 18.58 -6.15
CA ALA A 20 -9.04 19.66 -5.20
C ALA A 20 -8.23 20.91 -5.57
N LYS A 21 -6.93 20.74 -5.82
CA LYS A 21 -5.96 21.80 -6.15
C LYS A 21 -6.31 22.55 -7.44
N GLU A 22 -6.75 21.83 -8.46
CA GLU A 22 -7.12 22.41 -9.77
C GLU A 22 -8.58 22.90 -9.81
N GLU A 23 -9.26 22.96 -8.65
CA GLU A 23 -10.69 23.32 -8.50
C GLU A 23 -11.68 22.50 -9.37
N LEU A 24 -11.23 21.36 -9.90
CA LEU A 24 -12.02 20.53 -10.82
C LEU A 24 -13.28 19.97 -10.19
N HIS A 25 -13.23 19.73 -8.88
CA HIS A 25 -14.37 19.29 -8.09
C HIS A 25 -15.58 20.23 -8.17
N LYS A 26 -15.36 21.55 -8.37
CA LYS A 26 -16.43 22.53 -8.59
C LYS A 26 -17.07 22.35 -9.96
N LEU A 27 -16.26 22.17 -10.99
CA LEU A 27 -16.70 21.92 -12.36
C LEU A 27 -17.47 20.60 -12.51
N LEU A 28 -17.10 19.59 -11.71
CA LEU A 28 -17.80 18.31 -11.62
C LEU A 28 -19.09 18.36 -10.79
N GLY A 29 -19.27 19.38 -9.96
CA GLY A 29 -20.35 19.43 -8.96
C GLY A 29 -20.25 18.30 -7.92
N VAL A 30 -19.02 17.89 -7.57
CA VAL A 30 -18.73 16.77 -6.65
C VAL A 30 -17.81 17.13 -5.49
N SER A 31 -17.61 18.43 -5.21
CA SER A 31 -16.82 18.92 -4.06
C SER A 31 -17.07 18.13 -2.77
N GLY A 32 -18.32 18.10 -2.31
CA GLY A 32 -18.68 17.41 -1.09
C GLY A 32 -18.63 15.88 -1.20
N GLU A 33 -18.64 15.31 -2.40
CA GLU A 33 -18.52 13.87 -2.60
C GLU A 33 -17.06 13.42 -2.52
N ILE A 34 -16.13 14.25 -3.01
CA ILE A 34 -14.69 14.02 -2.90
C ILE A 34 -14.25 14.02 -1.42
N ASP A 35 -14.66 15.01 -0.64
CA ASP A 35 -14.30 15.08 0.79
C ASP A 35 -14.83 13.87 1.56
N LYS A 36 -16.10 13.51 1.34
CA LYS A 36 -16.71 12.32 1.93
C LYS A 36 -15.94 11.05 1.56
N MET A 37 -15.53 10.94 0.30
CA MET A 37 -14.81 9.76 -0.19
C MET A 37 -13.42 9.67 0.46
N CYS A 38 -12.68 10.78 0.58
CA CYS A 38 -11.41 10.84 1.30
C CYS A 38 -11.54 10.32 2.74
N THR A 39 -12.52 10.82 3.49
CA THR A 39 -12.76 10.38 4.87
C THR A 39 -13.09 8.89 4.95
N LYS A 40 -13.98 8.40 4.09
CA LYS A 40 -14.37 6.97 4.05
C LYS A 40 -13.19 6.06 3.71
N LEU A 41 -12.35 6.46 2.75
CA LEU A 41 -11.17 5.69 2.38
C LEU A 41 -10.17 5.61 3.54
N GLY A 42 -10.00 6.70 4.30
CA GLY A 42 -9.20 6.69 5.53
C GLY A 42 -9.73 5.69 6.56
N ASP A 43 -11.04 5.72 6.84
CA ASP A 43 -11.68 4.77 7.76
C ASP A 43 -11.55 3.32 7.30
N LEU A 44 -11.78 3.06 6.01
CA LEU A 44 -11.66 1.73 5.42
C LEU A 44 -10.22 1.20 5.47
N ASN A 45 -9.22 2.08 5.30
CA ASN A 45 -7.81 1.70 5.48
C ASN A 45 -7.50 1.26 6.92
N ASN A 46 -8.09 1.94 7.89
CA ASN A 46 -7.94 1.58 9.30
C ASN A 46 -8.55 0.20 9.60
N TYR A 47 -9.75 -0.08 9.09
CA TYR A 47 -10.38 -1.40 9.20
C TYR A 47 -9.56 -2.49 8.52
N LEU A 48 -9.02 -2.22 7.34
CA LEU A 48 -8.13 -3.14 6.62
C LEU A 48 -6.84 -3.45 7.38
N THR A 49 -6.29 -2.46 8.08
CA THR A 49 -5.08 -2.64 8.89
C THR A 49 -5.34 -3.53 10.09
N ASP A 50 -6.47 -3.36 10.78
CA ASP A 50 -6.92 -4.26 11.87
C ASP A 50 -7.20 -5.67 11.35
N ALA A 51 -7.85 -5.76 10.19
CA ALA A 51 -8.13 -6.99 9.46
C ALA A 51 -6.86 -7.80 9.14
N ASP A 52 -5.84 -7.17 8.54
CA ASP A 52 -4.56 -7.83 8.22
C ASP A 52 -3.82 -8.23 9.52
N ARG A 53 -3.88 -7.42 10.59
CA ARG A 53 -3.27 -7.76 11.90
C ARG A 53 -3.88 -9.00 12.55
N ARG A 54 -5.20 -9.18 12.41
CA ARG A 54 -5.93 -10.33 12.98
C ARG A 54 -5.83 -11.60 12.13
N ASN A 55 -5.14 -11.55 11.00
CA ASN A 55 -4.98 -12.66 10.06
C ASN A 55 -6.31 -13.34 9.74
N ILE A 56 -7.28 -12.57 9.22
CA ILE A 56 -8.67 -12.99 8.99
C ILE A 56 -8.75 -14.36 8.31
N THR A 57 -9.29 -15.33 9.04
CA THR A 57 -9.71 -16.63 8.54
C THR A 57 -11.20 -16.67 8.18
N ASP A 58 -11.98 -15.68 8.61
CA ASP A 58 -13.42 -15.59 8.33
C ASP A 58 -13.69 -15.30 6.84
N GLN A 59 -14.51 -16.15 6.22
CA GLN A 59 -14.82 -16.05 4.79
C GLN A 59 -15.63 -14.79 4.46
N SER A 60 -16.47 -14.32 5.39
CA SER A 60 -17.33 -13.14 5.18
C SER A 60 -16.50 -11.87 5.16
N ALA A 61 -15.54 -11.76 6.08
CA ALA A 61 -14.55 -10.69 6.11
C ALA A 61 -13.62 -10.71 4.88
N GLN A 62 -13.20 -11.89 4.41
CA GLN A 62 -12.43 -11.98 3.15
C GLN A 62 -13.24 -11.55 1.92
N ALA A 63 -14.53 -11.89 1.85
CA ALA A 63 -15.43 -11.43 0.80
C ALA A 63 -15.60 -9.91 0.82
N TRP A 64 -15.74 -9.33 2.02
CA TRP A 64 -15.80 -7.88 2.22
C TRP A 64 -14.52 -7.17 1.73
N VAL A 65 -13.33 -7.69 2.07
CA VAL A 65 -12.05 -7.12 1.57
C VAL A 65 -11.97 -7.20 0.04
N ARG A 66 -12.45 -8.30 -0.55
CA ARG A 66 -12.45 -8.48 -2.01
C ARG A 66 -13.37 -7.46 -2.69
N GLU A 67 -14.53 -7.20 -2.13
CA GLU A 67 -15.47 -6.19 -2.63
C GLU A 67 -14.91 -4.78 -2.53
N LEU A 68 -14.27 -4.44 -1.41
CA LEU A 68 -13.55 -3.18 -1.25
C LEU A 68 -12.47 -3.03 -2.32
N LYS A 69 -11.66 -4.05 -2.54
CA LYS A 69 -10.64 -4.06 -3.60
C LYS A 69 -11.25 -3.85 -4.99
N GLY A 70 -12.37 -4.52 -5.31
CA GLY A 70 -13.08 -4.32 -6.57
C GLY A 70 -13.53 -2.87 -6.75
N THR A 71 -14.09 -2.27 -5.70
CA THR A 71 -14.54 -0.88 -5.69
C THR A 71 -13.38 0.10 -5.88
N MET A 72 -12.20 -0.20 -5.32
CA MET A 72 -11.00 0.60 -5.53
C MET A 72 -10.51 0.57 -6.99
N TYR A 73 -10.64 -0.55 -7.69
CA TYR A 73 -10.33 -0.59 -9.13
C TYR A 73 -11.32 0.21 -9.99
N GLU A 74 -12.59 0.29 -9.58
CA GLU A 74 -13.54 1.17 -10.26
C GLU A 74 -13.10 2.64 -10.14
N ALA A 75 -12.54 3.03 -9.00
CA ALA A 75 -12.05 4.38 -8.76
C ALA A 75 -10.82 4.72 -9.63
N THR A 76 -9.89 3.78 -9.80
CA THR A 76 -8.75 3.98 -10.73
C THR A 76 -9.21 4.04 -12.18
N ASN A 77 -10.25 3.28 -12.55
CA ASN A 77 -10.81 3.31 -13.90
C ASN A 77 -11.37 4.70 -14.30
N ILE A 78 -11.87 5.49 -13.34
CA ILE A 78 -12.29 6.88 -13.58
C ILE A 78 -11.11 7.72 -14.07
N LEU A 79 -9.93 7.54 -13.49
CA LEU A 79 -8.70 8.21 -13.93
C LEU A 79 -8.25 7.70 -15.29
N ASP A 80 -8.20 6.39 -15.46
CA ASP A 80 -7.73 5.78 -16.70
C ASP A 80 -8.59 6.24 -17.88
N LEU A 81 -9.91 6.39 -17.67
CA LEU A 81 -10.82 6.98 -18.63
C LEU A 81 -10.46 8.42 -18.97
N CYS A 82 -10.01 9.21 -17.98
CA CYS A 82 -9.57 10.58 -18.23
C CYS A 82 -8.26 10.64 -19.02
N HIS A 83 -7.31 9.76 -18.68
CA HIS A 83 -6.08 9.57 -19.42
C HIS A 83 -6.36 9.16 -20.87
N LEU A 84 -7.19 8.14 -21.07
CA LEU A 84 -7.53 7.64 -22.41
C LEU A 84 -8.18 8.72 -23.27
N ARG A 85 -9.18 9.43 -22.74
CA ARG A 85 -9.82 10.56 -23.44
C ARG A 85 -8.84 11.68 -23.77
N SER A 86 -7.84 11.93 -22.91
CA SER A 86 -6.79 12.92 -23.19
C SER A 86 -5.81 12.48 -24.27
N MET A 87 -5.67 11.17 -24.50
CA MET A 87 -4.81 10.59 -25.53
C MET A 87 -5.50 10.54 -26.91
N GLU A 88 -6.83 10.53 -26.97
CA GLU A 88 -7.65 10.67 -28.20
C GLU A 88 -7.56 12.07 -28.86
N ARG A 89 -6.50 12.84 -28.57
CA ARG A 89 -6.25 14.15 -29.19
C ARG A 89 -6.27 14.04 -30.72
N GLN A 90 -7.17 14.78 -31.34
CA GLN A 90 -7.05 15.09 -32.76
C GLN A 90 -5.77 15.94 -33.00
N PRO A 91 -5.03 15.72 -34.09
CA PRO A 91 -3.89 16.57 -34.43
C PRO A 91 -4.38 18.00 -34.65
N GLY A 92 -4.01 18.92 -33.76
CA GLY A 92 -4.41 20.34 -33.83
C GLY A 92 -5.02 20.92 -32.56
N MET A 93 -5.33 20.10 -31.54
CA MET A 93 -5.83 20.59 -30.26
C MET A 93 -4.69 21.11 -29.37
N ASP A 94 -4.82 22.36 -28.94
CA ASP A 94 -3.86 23.18 -28.20
C ASP A 94 -3.09 22.41 -27.11
N ALA A 95 -1.75 22.40 -27.19
CA ALA A 95 -0.84 21.61 -26.33
C ALA A 95 -0.87 21.99 -24.83
N ARG A 96 -1.70 22.97 -24.44
CA ARG A 96 -1.70 23.61 -23.12
C ARG A 96 -2.34 22.81 -21.98
N CYS A 97 -3.18 21.81 -22.25
CA CYS A 97 -3.74 20.97 -21.18
C CYS A 97 -2.97 19.65 -21.08
N LEU A 98 -1.82 19.69 -20.42
CA LEU A 98 -1.02 18.49 -20.08
C LEU A 98 -1.66 17.64 -18.99
N ASN A 99 -2.65 18.16 -18.26
CA ASN A 99 -3.39 17.42 -17.24
C ASN A 99 -4.62 16.72 -17.85
N PRO A 100 -4.67 15.37 -17.87
CA PRO A 100 -5.79 14.60 -18.42
C PRO A 100 -7.12 14.86 -17.73
N LEU A 101 -7.09 15.18 -16.43
CA LEU A 101 -8.28 15.54 -15.68
C LEU A 101 -8.84 16.86 -16.22
N LEU A 102 -8.01 17.91 -16.33
CA LEU A 102 -8.43 19.20 -16.93
C LEU A 102 -9.02 19.03 -18.34
N PHE A 103 -8.46 18.11 -19.14
CA PHE A 103 -8.95 17.83 -20.49
C PHE A 103 -10.39 17.29 -20.47
N CYS A 104 -10.68 16.29 -19.63
CA CYS A 104 -12.02 15.74 -19.52
C CYS A 104 -13.05 16.76 -19.03
N MET A 105 -12.59 17.71 -18.22
CA MET A 105 -13.42 18.77 -17.66
C MET A 105 -13.80 19.86 -18.66
N ARG A 106 -13.13 19.93 -19.83
CA ARG A 106 -13.52 20.85 -20.91
C ARG A 106 -14.81 20.44 -21.62
N ASN A 107 -15.18 19.16 -21.59
CA ASN A 107 -16.42 18.68 -22.19
C ASN A 107 -17.48 18.46 -21.10
N PRO A 108 -18.59 19.23 -21.09
CA PRO A 108 -19.63 19.11 -20.07
C PRO A 108 -20.23 17.70 -19.95
N ARG A 109 -20.32 16.95 -21.06
CA ARG A 109 -20.80 15.56 -21.01
C ARG A 109 -19.81 14.64 -20.28
N HIS A 110 -18.52 14.81 -20.53
CA HIS A 110 -17.47 14.03 -19.85
C HIS A 110 -17.40 14.39 -18.37
N ALA A 111 -17.46 15.68 -18.03
CA ALA A 111 -17.53 16.13 -16.65
C ALA A 111 -18.76 15.57 -15.91
N HIS A 112 -19.93 15.56 -16.57
CA HIS A 112 -21.14 15.00 -15.97
C HIS A 112 -21.05 13.48 -15.74
N ASP A 113 -20.51 12.74 -16.72
CA ASP A 113 -20.27 11.28 -16.62
C ASP A 113 -19.30 10.96 -15.47
N ILE A 114 -18.15 11.64 -15.40
CA ILE A 114 -17.16 11.49 -14.32
C ILE A 114 -17.79 11.83 -12.97
N GLY A 115 -18.51 12.95 -12.87
CA GLY A 115 -19.18 13.35 -11.63
C GLY A 115 -20.22 12.32 -11.18
N THR A 116 -20.91 11.67 -12.11
CA THR A 116 -21.86 10.59 -11.82
C THR A 116 -21.16 9.32 -11.33
N GLN A 117 -20.04 8.95 -11.95
CA GLN A 117 -19.23 7.81 -11.51
C GLN A 117 -18.67 8.02 -10.10
N ILE A 118 -18.19 9.22 -9.78
CA ILE A 118 -17.73 9.58 -8.42
C ILE A 118 -18.87 9.45 -7.41
N LYS A 119 -20.08 9.95 -7.72
CA LYS A 119 -21.26 9.83 -6.85
C LYS A 119 -21.63 8.36 -6.60
N ASN A 120 -21.61 7.53 -7.65
CA ASN A 120 -21.94 6.12 -7.54
C ASN A 120 -20.89 5.35 -6.73
N LEU A 121 -19.61 5.65 -6.95
CA LEU A 121 -18.50 5.11 -6.18
C LEU A 121 -18.63 5.45 -4.69
N ASN A 122 -18.94 6.72 -4.39
CA ASN A 122 -19.11 7.16 -3.01
C ASN A 122 -20.26 6.42 -2.28
N LYS A 123 -21.37 6.14 -2.99
CA LYS A 123 -22.47 5.32 -2.47
C LYS A 123 -22.10 3.86 -2.26
N LYS A 124 -21.30 3.26 -3.15
CA LYS A 124 -20.78 1.89 -2.96
C LYS A 124 -19.90 1.81 -1.71
N LEU A 125 -19.03 2.80 -1.53
CA LEU A 125 -18.17 2.89 -0.35
C LEU A 125 -18.97 3.04 0.95
N ASP A 126 -20.12 3.75 0.94
CA ASP A 126 -21.03 3.77 2.09
C ASP A 126 -21.51 2.38 2.47
N GLY A 127 -22.05 1.62 1.50
CA GLY A 127 -22.52 0.26 1.76
C GLY A 127 -21.41 -0.67 2.28
N ILE A 128 -20.18 -0.49 1.81
CA ILE A 128 -19.01 -1.27 2.28
C ILE A 128 -18.63 -0.86 3.70
N LYS A 129 -18.59 0.45 3.99
CA LYS A 129 -18.28 0.98 5.33
C LYS A 129 -19.32 0.53 6.36
N ASP A 130 -20.60 0.56 6.02
CA ASP A 130 -21.67 0.15 6.92
C ASP A 130 -21.54 -1.34 7.30
N ARG A 131 -21.25 -2.21 6.32
CA ARG A 131 -21.00 -3.63 6.58
C ARG A 131 -19.69 -3.89 7.34
N ALA A 132 -18.71 -2.99 7.25
CA ALA A 132 -17.46 -3.10 8.01
C ALA A 132 -17.71 -3.13 9.53
N THR A 133 -18.72 -2.40 10.00
CA THR A 133 -19.11 -2.35 11.42
C THR A 133 -19.62 -3.70 11.94
N THR A 134 -20.18 -4.54 11.07
CA THR A 134 -20.72 -5.86 11.42
C THR A 134 -19.61 -6.86 11.80
N PHE A 135 -18.38 -6.64 11.35
CA PHE A 135 -17.24 -7.51 11.63
C PHE A 135 -16.45 -7.11 12.89
N ASN A 136 -16.90 -6.11 13.65
CA ASN A 136 -16.21 -5.57 14.82
C ASN A 136 -14.74 -5.18 14.56
N PHE A 137 -14.42 -4.74 13.33
CA PHE A 137 -13.10 -4.18 13.04
C PHE A 137 -12.90 -2.89 13.84
N ILE A 138 -11.73 -2.74 14.45
CA ILE A 138 -11.39 -1.53 15.19
C ILE A 138 -10.87 -0.48 14.20
N ASN A 139 -11.49 0.70 14.18
CA ASN A 139 -10.92 1.85 13.50
C ASN A 139 -9.72 2.35 14.32
N LEU A 140 -8.52 1.94 13.92
CA LEU A 140 -7.26 2.30 14.59
C LEU A 140 -6.97 3.81 14.63
N GLY A 141 -7.64 4.62 13.80
CA GLY A 141 -7.45 6.08 13.79
C GLY A 141 -8.26 6.83 14.85
N SER A 142 -9.29 6.20 15.45
CA SER A 142 -10.21 6.89 16.38
C SER A 142 -9.86 6.72 17.87
N TYR A 143 -8.98 5.78 18.22
CA TYR A 143 -8.64 5.52 19.62
C TYR A 143 -7.22 5.97 19.91
N GLY A 144 -7.10 7.18 20.45
CA GLY A 144 -5.96 7.52 21.28
C GLY A 144 -5.83 6.50 22.41
N ASP A 145 -4.66 5.90 22.50
CA ASP A 145 -4.07 5.36 23.73
C ASP A 145 -5.05 4.65 24.68
N ARG A 146 -5.70 3.59 24.20
CA ARG A 146 -6.25 2.58 25.09
C ARG A 146 -5.40 1.34 24.97
N ASN A 147 -4.73 1.05 26.08
CA ASN A 147 -4.06 -0.19 26.45
C ASN A 147 -4.95 -1.41 26.14
N LEU A 148 -5.08 -1.76 24.86
CA LEU A 148 -5.51 -3.08 24.46
C LEU A 148 -4.34 -3.97 24.86
N THR A 149 -4.53 -4.70 25.96
CA THR A 149 -3.76 -5.87 26.31
C THR A 149 -3.66 -6.70 25.04
N VAL A 150 -2.50 -6.57 24.37
CA VAL A 150 -2.11 -7.42 23.27
C VAL A 150 -2.04 -8.79 23.91
N ALA A 151 -3.14 -9.55 23.83
CA ALA A 151 -3.06 -10.99 23.88
C ALA A 151 -1.94 -11.33 22.90
N SER A 152 -0.84 -11.84 23.43
CA SER A 152 0.39 -12.12 22.71
C SER A 152 0.07 -13.00 21.52
N PHE A 153 -0.27 -12.35 20.40
CA PHE A 153 -0.27 -12.97 19.09
C PHE A 153 1.19 -13.28 18.89
N ASN A 154 1.57 -14.54 19.08
CA ASN A 154 2.85 -15.04 18.60
C ASN A 154 2.83 -14.77 17.09
N PRO A 155 3.53 -13.74 16.56
CA PRO A 155 3.87 -13.80 15.15
C PRO A 155 4.69 -15.08 15.08
N SER A 156 4.22 -16.10 14.36
CA SER A 156 4.92 -17.38 14.20
C SER A 156 6.40 -17.08 14.21
N LYS A 157 7.11 -17.41 15.30
CA LYS A 157 8.49 -16.98 15.46
C LYS A 157 9.18 -17.58 14.24
N ARG A 158 9.54 -16.73 13.28
CA ARG A 158 10.30 -17.17 12.14
C ARG A 158 11.69 -17.34 12.69
N GLU A 159 11.93 -18.49 13.29
CA GLU A 159 13.20 -18.86 13.86
C GLU A 159 14.08 -19.33 12.72
N THR A 160 15.27 -18.74 12.62
CA THR A 160 16.35 -19.30 11.82
C THR A 160 17.12 -20.23 12.75
N SER A 161 17.22 -21.51 12.39
CA SER A 161 18.13 -22.43 13.07
C SER A 161 19.56 -22.16 12.63
N GLY A 162 20.53 -22.30 13.53
CA GLY A 162 21.96 -22.29 13.17
C GLY A 162 22.45 -23.62 12.58
N GLU A 163 21.59 -24.63 12.52
CA GLU A 163 21.90 -25.93 11.91
C GLU A 163 21.69 -25.84 10.39
N LEU A 164 22.80 -25.88 9.66
CA LEU A 164 22.83 -25.81 8.21
C LEU A 164 22.98 -27.23 7.63
N ASP A 165 22.03 -27.65 6.80
CA ASP A 165 22.25 -28.78 5.90
C ASP A 165 23.06 -28.32 4.68
N GLY A 166 24.37 -28.57 4.74
CA GLY A 166 25.32 -28.18 3.68
C GLY A 166 25.06 -28.85 2.33
N SER A 167 24.18 -29.86 2.26
CA SER A 167 23.85 -30.53 1.00
C SER A 167 23.03 -29.67 0.03
N GLY A 168 22.31 -28.66 0.55
CA GLY A 168 21.47 -27.74 -0.23
C GLY A 168 22.15 -26.42 -0.62
N VAL A 169 23.38 -26.18 -0.18
CA VAL A 169 24.09 -24.92 -0.45
C VAL A 169 24.85 -25.04 -1.77
N VAL A 170 24.47 -24.20 -2.74
CA VAL A 170 25.08 -24.16 -4.07
C VAL A 170 25.39 -22.72 -4.47
N GLY A 171 26.57 -22.52 -5.06
CA GLY A 171 26.99 -21.23 -5.61
C GLY A 171 28.47 -20.95 -5.32
N GLU A 172 29.23 -20.70 -6.38
CA GLU A 172 30.68 -20.44 -6.29
C GLU A 172 31.00 -19.18 -5.46
N MET A 173 30.15 -18.16 -5.53
CA MET A 173 30.30 -16.95 -4.70
C MET A 173 30.06 -17.19 -3.21
N ILE A 174 29.25 -18.19 -2.82
CA ILE A 174 28.97 -18.47 -1.40
C ILE A 174 30.25 -18.92 -0.70
N GLU A 175 31.05 -19.78 -1.34
CA GLU A 175 32.33 -20.24 -0.79
C GLU A 175 33.35 -19.09 -0.67
N VAL A 176 33.38 -18.21 -1.68
CA VAL A 176 34.28 -17.04 -1.70
C VAL A 176 33.90 -16.06 -0.59
N ASP A 177 32.62 -15.72 -0.47
CA ASP A 177 32.11 -14.78 0.54
C ASP A 177 32.26 -15.35 1.95
N THR A 178 32.02 -16.65 2.14
CA THR A 178 32.26 -17.35 3.41
C THR A 178 33.74 -17.26 3.80
N ARG A 179 34.66 -17.53 2.87
CA ARG A 179 36.11 -17.43 3.13
C ARG A 179 36.53 -16.00 3.47
N ASN A 180 35.96 -15.02 2.79
CA ASN A 180 36.23 -13.60 3.06
C ASN A 180 35.71 -13.19 4.44
N LEU A 181 34.50 -13.62 4.82
CA LEU A 181 33.93 -13.35 6.13
C LEU A 181 34.75 -14.01 7.25
N VAL A 182 35.17 -15.26 7.08
CA VAL A 182 36.06 -15.95 8.03
C VAL A 182 37.38 -15.18 8.19
N ARG A 183 37.99 -14.73 7.10
CA ARG A 183 39.21 -13.91 7.16
C ARG A 183 38.99 -12.61 7.93
N LEU A 184 37.89 -11.90 7.67
CA LEU A 184 37.55 -10.66 8.39
C LEU A 184 37.35 -10.91 9.90
N LEU A 185 36.76 -12.06 10.26
CA LEU A 185 36.55 -12.45 11.65
C LEU A 185 37.87 -12.84 12.37
N THR A 186 38.82 -13.48 11.67
CA THR A 186 40.06 -14.01 12.26
C THR A 186 41.26 -13.06 12.18
N HIS A 187 41.28 -12.13 11.22
CA HIS A 187 42.47 -11.30 10.97
C HIS A 187 42.68 -10.18 12.01
N GLU A 188 41.64 -9.73 12.71
CA GLU A 188 41.75 -8.64 13.71
C GLU A 188 41.85 -9.13 15.16
N THR A 189 41.66 -10.43 15.40
CA THR A 189 41.90 -11.05 16.71
C THR A 189 43.38 -11.21 17.02
N GLU A 190 44.26 -11.23 16.01
CA GLU A 190 45.71 -11.40 16.17
C GLU A 190 46.46 -10.07 16.36
N THR A 191 45.89 -8.94 15.95
CA THR A 191 46.56 -7.62 15.93
C THR A 191 46.21 -6.72 17.10
N SER A 192 45.32 -7.16 18.00
CA SER A 192 44.73 -6.31 19.05
C SER A 192 45.24 -6.70 20.45
N HIS A 193 46.53 -6.44 20.71
CA HIS A 193 46.99 -6.29 22.10
C HIS A 193 46.43 -4.98 22.67
N GLY A 194 45.31 -5.05 23.42
CA GLY A 194 45.07 -4.10 24.51
C GLY A 194 43.77 -3.28 24.53
N ASP A 195 42.86 -3.37 23.54
CA ASP A 195 41.59 -2.62 23.60
C ASP A 195 40.39 -3.51 23.25
N ASN A 196 39.40 -3.58 24.15
CA ASN A 196 38.12 -4.26 23.96
C ASN A 196 37.28 -3.57 22.86
N LYS A 197 37.60 -3.81 21.60
CA LYS A 197 36.83 -3.31 20.45
C LYS A 197 35.73 -4.31 20.08
N ILE A 198 34.49 -3.84 20.04
CA ILE A 198 33.35 -4.63 19.53
C ILE A 198 33.37 -4.57 18.01
N LEU A 199 33.48 -5.72 17.36
CA LEU A 199 33.42 -5.86 15.91
C LEU A 199 31.97 -6.10 15.47
N ILE A 200 31.50 -5.31 14.50
CA ILE A 200 30.14 -5.39 13.95
C ILE A 200 30.24 -5.66 12.46
N PHE A 201 29.60 -6.73 12.00
CA PHE A 201 29.49 -7.09 10.59
C PHE A 201 28.03 -7.01 10.14
N ALA A 202 27.79 -6.42 8.97
CA ALA A 202 26.46 -6.31 8.38
C ALA A 202 26.41 -7.05 7.04
N ILE A 203 25.53 -8.05 6.94
CA ILE A 203 25.24 -8.77 5.69
C ILE A 203 23.93 -8.20 5.12
N VAL A 204 24.01 -7.56 3.95
CA VAL A 204 22.87 -6.84 3.34
C VAL A 204 22.52 -7.46 2.00
N GLY A 205 21.22 -7.58 1.71
CA GLY A 205 20.73 -8.14 0.45
C GLY A 205 19.23 -8.34 0.46
N VAL A 206 18.65 -8.60 -0.70
CA VAL A 206 17.21 -8.85 -0.88
C VAL A 206 16.73 -10.10 -0.13
N GLY A 207 15.41 -10.24 0.07
CA GLY A 207 14.82 -11.42 0.70
C GLY A 207 15.08 -12.69 -0.13
N GLY A 208 15.40 -13.81 0.53
CA GLY A 208 15.61 -15.11 -0.12
C GLY A 208 17.02 -15.36 -0.69
N ILE A 209 17.95 -14.39 -0.57
CA ILE A 209 19.31 -14.51 -1.12
C ILE A 209 20.27 -15.39 -0.29
N GLY A 210 19.78 -16.01 0.80
CA GLY A 210 20.63 -16.89 1.61
C GLY A 210 21.48 -16.22 2.70
N LYS A 211 21.20 -14.96 3.09
CA LYS A 211 21.91 -14.30 4.23
C LYS A 211 21.96 -15.10 5.55
N PRO A 212 20.91 -15.87 5.91
CA PRO A 212 20.92 -16.68 7.12
C PRO A 212 21.48 -18.10 6.91
N LEU A 213 21.96 -18.44 5.69
CA LEU A 213 22.69 -19.68 5.42
C LEU A 213 24.13 -19.61 5.95
#